data_AF-A0A2I0U0Y5-F1
#
_entry.id   AF-A0A2I0U0Y5-F1
#
_cell.length_a   1.000
_cell.length_b   1.000
_cell.length_c   1.000
_cell.angle_alpha   90.00
_cell.angle_beta   90.00
_cell.angle_gamma   90.00
#
_symmetry.space_group_name_H-M   'P 1'
#
loop_
_entity.id
_entity.type
_entity.pdbx_description
1 polymer ?
#
loop_
_entity_poly.entity_id
_entity_poly.type
_entity_poly.pdbx_seq_one_letter_code
_entity_poly.pdbx_strand_id
1 'polypeptide(L)'
;MPNYKKGQKEDQGNYRPVSLTSVLGKIMERIILSELSRQVQGSQGIRASQHGFMKGRSCLTNLISFYNHVARLLDAMKAIDIVYLEKLANHGIDKCTLHWVKNWLYGCAQRVVINGVKSGW
;
A
#
# COMPACT_ATOMS: atom_id res chain seq x y z
N MET A 1 -2.61 8.24 33.44
CA MET A 1 -1.32 7.51 33.50
C MET A 1 -0.79 7.31 32.08
N PRO A 2 0.53 7.38 31.85
CA PRO A 2 1.14 7.13 30.55
C PRO A 2 0.79 5.72 30.03
N ASN A 3 0.58 5.58 28.72
CA ASN A 3 0.24 4.29 28.13
C ASN A 3 1.51 3.56 27.68
N TYR A 4 1.72 2.36 28.20
CA TYR A 4 2.85 1.52 27.84
C TYR A 4 2.78 1.08 26.36
N LYS A 5 3.89 1.22 25.63
CA LYS A 5 3.99 0.94 24.19
C LYS A 5 4.55 -0.46 23.91
N LYS A 6 5.85 -0.70 24.20
CA LYS A 6 6.56 -2.00 24.10
C LYS A 6 7.97 -1.87 24.69
N GLY A 7 8.66 -2.96 25.02
CA GLY A 7 10.05 -2.95 25.49
C GLY A 7 10.22 -3.25 26.98
N GLN A 8 11.20 -2.62 27.62
CA GLN A 8 11.40 -2.68 29.07
C GLN A 8 10.48 -1.66 29.76
N LYS A 9 9.86 -2.05 30.89
CA LYS A 9 8.89 -1.18 31.60
C LYS A 9 9.56 -0.11 32.45
N GLU A 10 10.86 -0.24 32.74
CA GLU A 10 11.60 0.76 33.51
C GLU A 10 12.06 1.95 32.64
N ASP A 11 12.16 1.75 31.32
CA ASP A 11 12.56 2.80 30.38
C ASP A 11 11.38 3.72 30.06
N GLN A 12 11.53 4.99 30.44
CA GLN A 12 10.54 6.06 30.24
C GLN A 12 10.19 6.26 28.75
N GLY A 13 11.12 5.99 27.83
CA GLY A 13 10.89 6.09 26.39
C GLY A 13 9.86 5.10 25.84
N ASN A 14 9.54 4.06 26.61
CA ASN A 14 8.58 3.02 26.22
C ASN A 14 7.13 3.37 26.58
N TYR A 15 6.88 4.57 27.12
CA TYR A 15 5.53 5.05 27.43
C TYR A 15 5.12 6.21 26.51
N ARG A 16 3.83 6.26 26.20
CA ARG A 16 3.20 7.40 25.52
C ARG A 16 2.61 8.33 26.58
N PRO A 17 2.99 9.62 26.62
CA PRO A 17 2.31 10.58 27.47
C PRO A 17 0.85 10.72 27.04
N VAL A 18 -0.04 10.87 28.02
CA VAL A 18 -1.48 11.06 27.79
C VAL A 18 -1.88 12.36 28.47
N SER A 19 -2.32 13.31 27.66
CA SER A 19 -2.90 14.57 28.15
C SER A 19 -4.34 14.33 28.56
N LEU A 20 -4.67 14.54 29.83
CA LEU A 20 -6.04 14.52 30.30
C LEU A 20 -6.66 15.90 30.05
N THR A 21 -7.54 16.01 29.06
CA THR A 21 -8.30 17.23 28.78
C THR A 21 -9.60 17.25 29.58
N SER A 22 -9.99 18.45 30.05
CA SER A 22 -11.26 18.66 30.75
C SER A 22 -12.44 18.35 29.84
N VAL A 23 -13.63 18.15 30.42
CA VAL A 23 -14.86 17.92 29.65
C VAL A 23 -15.10 19.06 28.65
N LEU A 24 -14.93 20.30 29.09
CA LEU A 24 -15.01 21.48 28.22
C LEU A 24 -13.95 21.47 27.11
N GLY A 25 -12.72 21.04 27.42
CA GLY A 25 -11.66 20.87 26.43
C GLY A 25 -12.03 19.88 25.32
N LYS A 26 -12.58 18.72 25.68
CA LYS A 26 -13.05 17.70 24.71
C LYS A 26 -14.20 18.20 23.84
N ILE A 27 -15.09 19.03 24.39
CA ILE A 27 -16.19 19.65 23.63
C ILE A 27 -15.62 20.64 22.61
N MET A 28 -14.70 21.51 23.03
CA MET A 28 -14.04 22.46 22.11
C MET A 28 -13.23 21.74 21.04
N GLU A 29 -12.47 20.72 21.39
CA GLU A 29 -11.73 19.87 20.43
C GLU A 29 -12.68 19.29 19.38
N ARG A 30 -13.84 18.76 19.77
CA ARG A 30 -14.82 18.24 18.81
C ARG A 30 -15.36 19.31 17.86
N ILE A 31 -15.64 20.51 18.36
CA ILE A 31 -16.11 21.62 17.52
C ILE A 31 -15.02 22.01 16.51
N ILE A 32 -13.79 22.21 16.97
CA ILE A 32 -12.65 22.57 16.11
C ILE A 32 -12.39 21.47 15.06
N LEU A 33 -12.35 20.21 15.48
CA LEU A 33 -12.17 19.07 14.58
C LEU A 33 -13.29 18.99 13.53
N SER A 34 -14.53 19.31 13.91
CA SER A 34 -15.65 19.29 12.96
C SER A 34 -15.51 20.33 11.85
N GLU A 35 -15.07 21.54 12.19
CA GLU A 35 -14.87 22.62 11.22
C GLU A 35 -13.66 22.36 10.32
N LEU A 36 -12.53 21.95 10.90
CA LEU A 36 -11.35 21.56 10.13
C LEU A 36 -11.64 20.40 9.17
N SER A 37 -12.39 19.39 9.63
CA SER A 37 -12.78 18.26 8.78
C SER A 37 -13.67 18.69 7.62
N ARG A 38 -14.54 19.69 7.82
CA ARG A 38 -15.38 20.27 6.76
C ARG A 38 -14.54 21.00 5.72
N GLN A 39 -13.60 21.83 6.16
CA GLN A 39 -12.70 22.57 5.27
C GLN A 39 -11.81 21.63 4.47
N VAL A 40 -11.21 20.62 5.11
CA VAL A 40 -10.37 19.63 4.44
C VAL A 40 -11.13 18.84 3.37
N GLN A 41 -12.40 18.50 3.60
CA GLN A 41 -13.25 17.82 2.60
C GLN A 41 -13.58 18.71 1.39
N GLY A 42 -13.70 20.03 1.58
CA GLY A 42 -13.95 20.99 0.50
C GLY A 42 -12.68 21.48 -0.22
N SER A 43 -11.52 21.39 0.44
CA SER A 43 -10.25 21.86 -0.09
C SER A 43 -9.52 20.77 -0.89
N GLN A 44 -8.98 21.11 -2.06
CA GLN A 44 -8.11 20.22 -2.87
C GLN A 44 -6.72 19.99 -2.26
N GLY A 45 -6.47 20.46 -1.03
CA GLY A 45 -5.13 20.48 -0.43
C GLY A 45 -4.62 19.11 0.05
N ILE A 46 -5.51 18.17 0.38
CA ILE A 46 -5.11 16.84 0.85
C ILE A 46 -5.11 15.83 -0.30
N ARG A 47 -3.96 15.19 -0.49
CA ARG A 47 -3.76 14.20 -1.55
C ARG A 47 -4.75 13.06 -1.42
N ALA A 48 -5.33 12.64 -2.55
CA ALA A 48 -6.30 11.55 -2.61
C ALA A 48 -5.74 10.18 -2.15
N SER A 49 -4.43 10.03 -1.91
CA SER A 49 -3.83 8.83 -1.32
C SER A 49 -3.79 8.84 0.21
N GLN A 50 -4.08 9.97 0.87
CA GLN A 50 -4.05 10.09 2.33
C GLN A 50 -5.17 9.26 2.95
N HIS A 51 -4.83 8.38 3.89
CA HIS A 51 -5.79 7.50 4.55
C HIS A 51 -5.94 7.79 6.04
N GLY A 52 -4.89 8.25 6.71
CA GLY A 52 -4.94 8.61 8.11
C GLY A 52 -5.83 9.83 8.33
N PHE A 53 -6.70 9.76 9.35
CA PHE A 53 -7.60 10.84 9.77
C PHE A 53 -8.63 11.29 8.71
N MET A 54 -8.85 10.49 7.67
CA MET A 54 -9.85 10.77 6.64
C MET A 54 -11.14 9.97 6.90
N LYS A 55 -12.29 10.63 6.77
CA LYS A 55 -13.60 9.98 6.91
C LYS A 55 -13.74 8.88 5.84
N GLY A 56 -14.20 7.70 6.26
CA GLY A 56 -14.44 6.56 5.36
C GLY A 56 -13.18 5.85 4.85
N ARG A 57 -11.99 6.18 5.39
CA ARG A 57 -10.72 5.54 5.03
C ARG A 57 -10.10 4.89 6.26
N SER A 58 -9.39 3.80 6.06
CA SER A 58 -8.76 3.04 7.14
C SER A 58 -7.37 2.54 6.75
N CYS A 59 -6.65 1.94 7.72
CA CYS A 59 -5.40 1.25 7.44
C CYS A 59 -5.61 0.10 6.44
N LEU A 60 -6.76 -0.58 6.50
CA LEU A 60 -7.12 -1.65 5.59
C LEU A 60 -7.34 -1.12 4.17
N THR A 61 -8.12 -0.05 4.00
CA THR A 61 -8.34 0.51 2.65
C THR A 61 -7.05 1.11 2.07
N ASN A 62 -6.15 1.61 2.93
CA ASN A 62 -4.81 2.04 2.52
C ASN A 62 -4.00 0.86 1.98
N LEU A 63 -4.00 -0.27 2.70
CA LEU A 63 -3.31 -1.47 2.29
C LEU A 63 -3.87 -2.03 0.98
N ILE A 64 -5.20 -2.08 0.84
CA ILE A 64 -5.87 -2.47 -0.40
C ILE A 64 -5.48 -1.53 -1.53
N SER A 65 -5.46 -0.21 -1.31
CA SER A 65 -5.05 0.76 -2.32
C SER A 65 -3.59 0.56 -2.74
N PHE A 66 -2.70 0.22 -1.81
CA PHE A 66 -1.32 -0.10 -2.11
C PHE A 66 -1.20 -1.39 -2.94
N TYR A 67 -1.87 -2.47 -2.52
CA TYR A 67 -1.87 -3.72 -3.28
C TYR A 67 -2.47 -3.55 -4.67
N ASN A 68 -3.55 -2.79 -4.82
CA ASN A 68 -4.11 -2.48 -6.13
C ASN A 68 -3.13 -1.69 -7.00
N HIS A 69 -2.34 -0.79 -6.41
CA HIS A 69 -1.31 -0.07 -7.15
C HIS A 69 -0.19 -1.01 -7.62
N VAL A 70 0.31 -1.87 -6.72
CA VAL A 70 1.32 -2.89 -7.05
C VAL A 70 0.78 -3.90 -8.08
N ALA A 71 -0.47 -4.33 -7.94
CA ALA A 71 -1.14 -5.22 -8.89
C ALA A 71 -1.27 -4.58 -10.27
N ARG A 72 -1.62 -3.30 -10.36
CA ARG A 72 -1.62 -2.57 -11.64
C ARG A 72 -0.22 -2.45 -12.25
N LEU A 73 0.80 -2.25 -11.41
CA LEU A 73 2.18 -2.27 -11.87
C LEU A 73 2.52 -3.67 -12.41
N LEU A 74 2.15 -4.75 -11.71
CA LEU A 74 2.28 -6.16 -12.11
C LEU A 74 1.47 -6.54 -13.36
N ASP A 75 0.28 -6.00 -13.54
CA ASP A 75 -0.50 -6.19 -14.77
C ASP A 75 0.16 -5.45 -15.93
N ALA A 76 0.71 -4.26 -15.65
CA ALA A 76 1.65 -3.62 -16.56
C ALA A 76 2.98 -4.39 -16.67
N MET A 77 3.31 -5.33 -15.78
CA MET A 77 4.45 -6.27 -15.86
C MET A 77 4.25 -7.39 -16.90
N LYS A 78 3.11 -7.45 -17.62
CA LYS A 78 3.14 -7.96 -19.01
C LYS A 78 4.21 -7.26 -19.86
N ALA A 79 4.59 -6.03 -19.51
CA ALA A 79 5.72 -5.33 -20.07
C ALA A 79 7.06 -5.59 -19.34
N ILE A 80 7.09 -6.18 -18.13
CA ILE A 80 8.38 -6.57 -17.51
C ILE A 80 8.95 -7.83 -18.15
N ASP A 81 8.12 -8.76 -18.65
CA ASP A 81 8.62 -9.80 -19.56
C ASP A 81 9.29 -9.18 -20.81
N ILE A 82 8.71 -8.09 -21.35
CA ILE A 82 9.29 -7.35 -22.49
C ILE A 82 10.60 -6.64 -22.10
N VAL A 83 10.63 -5.94 -20.95
CA VAL A 83 11.83 -5.23 -20.45
C VAL A 83 12.95 -6.20 -20.09
N TYR A 84 12.63 -7.37 -19.53
CA TYR A 84 13.63 -8.40 -19.21
C TYR A 84 14.20 -9.02 -20.50
N LEU A 85 13.36 -9.27 -21.51
CA LEU A 85 13.80 -9.71 -22.84
C LEU A 85 14.69 -8.67 -23.53
N GLU A 86 14.34 -7.38 -23.50
CA GLU A 86 15.20 -6.31 -24.05
C GLU A 86 16.52 -6.20 -23.30
N LYS A 87 16.49 -6.32 -21.97
CA LYS A 87 17.71 -6.30 -21.14
C LYS A 87 18.62 -7.48 -21.45
N LEU A 88 18.07 -8.69 -21.65
CA LEU A 88 18.83 -9.86 -22.07
C LEU A 88 19.44 -9.69 -23.47
N ALA A 89 18.69 -9.10 -24.42
CA ALA A 89 19.21 -8.77 -25.74
C ALA A 89 20.39 -7.79 -25.69
N ASN A 90 20.34 -6.82 -24.77
CA ASN A 90 21.40 -5.83 -24.57
C ASN A 90 22.65 -6.38 -23.83
N HIS A 91 22.57 -7.55 -23.19
CA HIS A 91 23.69 -8.20 -22.51
C HIS A 91 24.39 -9.27 -23.37
N GLY A 92 24.14 -9.29 -24.68
CA GLY A 92 24.86 -10.14 -25.63
C GLY A 92 24.36 -11.58 -25.72
N ILE A 93 23.16 -11.88 -25.21
CA ILE A 93 22.49 -13.16 -25.47
C ILE A 93 22.22 -13.26 -26.97
N ASP A 94 22.54 -14.40 -27.58
CA ASP A 94 22.37 -14.57 -29.01
C ASP A 94 20.88 -14.59 -29.41
N LYS A 95 20.60 -14.22 -30.66
CA LYS A 95 19.24 -14.09 -31.18
C LYS A 95 18.45 -15.41 -31.15
N CYS A 96 19.11 -16.56 -31.27
CA CYS A 96 18.45 -17.86 -31.23
C CYS A 96 17.99 -18.19 -29.81
N THR A 97 18.82 -17.92 -28.80
CA THR A 97 18.45 -18.05 -27.39
C THR A 97 17.33 -17.08 -27.02
N LEU A 98 17.41 -15.83 -27.48
CA LEU A 98 16.35 -14.85 -27.24
C LEU A 98 15.02 -15.26 -27.91
N HIS A 99 15.08 -15.78 -29.14
CA HIS A 99 13.92 -16.29 -29.87
C HIS A 99 13.32 -17.53 -29.19
N TRP A 100 14.17 -18.42 -28.67
CA TRP A 100 13.74 -19.57 -27.90
C TRP A 100 13.03 -19.17 -26.61
N VAL A 101 13.59 -18.25 -25.81
CA VAL A 101 12.95 -17.73 -24.60
C VAL A 101 11.63 -17.04 -24.94
N LYS A 102 11.58 -16.26 -26.03
CA LYS A 102 10.35 -15.60 -26.48
C LYS A 102 9.26 -16.60 -26.87
N ASN A 103 9.60 -17.67 -27.59
CA ASN A 103 8.65 -18.74 -27.93
C ASN A 103 8.27 -19.60 -26.71
N TRP A 104 9.19 -19.82 -25.77
CA TRP A 104 8.93 -20.54 -24.53
C TRP A 104 7.91 -19.79 -23.66
N LEU A 105 8.00 -18.46 -23.61
CA LEU A 105 7.04 -17.61 -22.93
C LEU A 105 5.73 -17.43 -23.72
N TYR A 106 5.74 -17.63 -25.04
CA TYR A 106 4.57 -17.51 -25.88
C TYR A 106 3.61 -18.69 -25.64
N GLY A 107 2.52 -18.43 -24.92
CA GLY A 107 1.55 -19.46 -24.51
C GLY A 107 1.76 -20.01 -23.11
N CYS A 108 2.74 -19.49 -22.35
CA CYS A 108 2.83 -19.76 -20.92
C CYS A 108 1.69 -19.05 -20.17
N ALA A 109 0.67 -19.81 -19.80
CA ALA A 109 -0.32 -19.37 -18.83
C ALA A 109 0.11 -19.82 -17.42
N GLN A 110 0.20 -18.89 -16.47
CA GLN A 110 0.37 -19.21 -15.07
C GLN A 110 -1.00 -19.28 -14.40
N ARG A 111 -1.20 -20.30 -13.56
CA ARG A 111 -2.37 -20.39 -12.68
C ARG A 111 -1.92 -20.59 -11.24
N VAL A 112 -2.68 -20.05 -10.31
CA VAL A 112 -2.39 -20.13 -8.88
C VAL A 112 -3.17 -21.28 -8.28
N VAL A 113 -2.53 -22.07 -7.41
CA VAL A 113 -3.19 -23.16 -6.66
C VAL A 113 -3.01 -22.92 -5.18
N ILE A 114 -4.11 -22.81 -4.43
CA ILE A 114 -4.11 -22.65 -2.97
C ILE A 114 -5.02 -23.72 -2.37
N ASN A 115 -4.50 -24.53 -1.44
CA ASN A 115 -5.24 -25.62 -0.78
C ASN A 115 -5.99 -26.55 -1.76
N GLY A 116 -5.39 -26.81 -2.92
CA GLY A 116 -5.96 -27.68 -3.97
C GLY A 116 -6.93 -27.00 -4.93
N VAL A 117 -7.35 -25.76 -4.65
CA VAL A 117 -8.22 -24.98 -5.55
C VAL A 117 -7.36 -24.21 -6.54
N LYS A 118 -7.68 -24.35 -7.85
CA LYS A 118 -6.92 -23.76 -8.95
C LYS A 118 -7.66 -22.55 -9.53
N SER A 119 -6.96 -21.48 -9.85
CA SER A 119 -7.52 -20.38 -10.66
C SER A 119 -7.82 -20.85 -12.09
N GLY A 120 -8.71 -20.14 -12.77
CA GLY A 120 -8.96 -20.32 -14.21
C GLY A 120 -7.69 -20.11 -15.04
N TRP A 121 -7.74 -20.59 -16.28
CA TRP A 121 -6.70 -20.35 -17.29
C TRP A 121 -6.88 -19.00 -17.97
#